data_AF-A0A2D9IQX5-F1
#
_entry.id   AF-A0A2D9IQX5-F1
#
_cell.length_a   1.000
_cell.length_b   1.000
_cell.length_c   1.000
_cell.angle_alpha   90.00
_cell.angle_beta   90.00
_cell.angle_gamma   90.00
#
_symmetry.space_group_name_H-M   'P 1'
#
loop_
_entity.id
_entity.type
_entity.pdbx_description
1 polymer ?
#
loop_
_entity_poly.entity_id
_entity_poly.type
_entity_poly.pdbx_seq_one_letter_code
_entity_poly.pdbx_strand_id
1 'polypeptide(L)'
;NFYFAEKNIRIPFYYSLASVFLNVSLAYTLLDTFGFLAPPIAYGITNWLVFISLVYHTYRFGFYFNSAFKQALPRIVLSSCFMFILLILTKSVTFQYFSTQILTILWLSMVIPLAGISYFACLKFLGILDKNFWINDFTK
;
A
#
# COMPACT_ATOMS: atom_id res chain seq x y z
N ASN A 1 -4.03 15.52 6.77
CA ASN A 1 -4.65 16.70 7.41
C ASN A 1 -3.80 17.41 8.46
N PHE A 2 -2.81 16.78 9.10
CA PHE A 2 -1.93 17.45 10.09
C PHE A 2 -1.30 18.77 9.58
N TYR A 3 -0.51 18.72 8.51
CA TYR A 3 0.17 19.91 7.97
C TYR A 3 -0.77 21.03 7.48
N PHE A 4 -1.97 20.67 7.01
CA PHE A 4 -2.97 21.63 6.56
C PHE A 4 -3.73 22.24 7.74
N ALA A 5 -3.93 21.48 8.83
CA ALA A 5 -4.54 21.96 10.06
C ALA A 5 -3.62 22.92 10.83
N GLU A 6 -2.31 22.66 10.82
CA GLU A 6 -1.28 23.52 11.44
C GLU A 6 -1.08 24.88 10.70
N LYS A 7 -1.81 25.12 9.59
CA LYS A 7 -1.64 26.23 8.63
C LYS A 7 -0.23 26.37 8.04
N ASN A 8 0.69 25.44 8.33
CA ASN A 8 2.05 25.42 7.79
C ASN A 8 2.13 24.56 6.52
N ILE A 9 1.57 25.10 5.44
CA ILE A 9 1.53 24.45 4.11
C ILE A 9 2.90 24.36 3.42
N ARG A 10 3.91 25.08 3.91
CA ARG A 10 5.23 25.18 3.25
C ARG A 10 5.98 23.84 3.27
N ILE A 11 5.88 23.11 4.38
CA ILE A 11 6.59 21.85 4.60
C ILE A 11 6.18 20.76 3.59
N PRO A 12 4.88 20.41 3.46
CA PRO A 12 4.46 19.42 2.45
C PRO A 12 4.71 19.92 1.02
N PHE A 13 4.67 21.23 0.78
CA PHE A 13 5.00 21.80 -0.53
C PHE A 13 6.48 21.57 -0.91
N TYR A 14 7.42 21.79 0.00
CA TYR A 14 8.84 21.52 -0.26
C TYR A 14 9.12 20.03 -0.51
N TYR A 15 8.48 19.13 0.23
CA TYR A 15 8.58 17.68 -0.04
C TYR A 15 8.02 17.30 -1.41
N SER A 16 6.92 17.93 -1.83
CA SER A 16 6.36 17.74 -3.17
C SER A 16 7.30 18.25 -4.27
N LEU A 17 7.94 19.41 -4.06
CA LEU A 17 8.91 19.92 -5.03
C LEU A 17 10.14 19.01 -5.12
N ALA A 18 10.68 18.58 -3.97
CA ALA A 18 11.80 17.64 -3.91
C ALA A 18 11.46 16.29 -4.56
N SER A 19 10.20 15.82 -4.45
CA SER A 19 9.75 14.57 -5.06
C SER A 19 9.79 14.63 -6.58
N VAL A 20 9.43 15.75 -7.20
CA VAL A 20 9.51 15.93 -8.66
C VAL A 20 10.96 15.76 -9.14
N PHE A 21 11.90 16.44 -8.47
CA PHE A 21 13.33 16.33 -8.82
C PHE A 21 13.87 14.91 -8.58
N LEU A 22 13.55 14.30 -7.45
CA LEU A 22 13.95 12.91 -7.15
C LEU A 22 13.38 11.93 -8.17
N ASN A 23 12.10 12.09 -8.54
CA ASN A 23 11.43 11.21 -9.48
C ASN A 23 12.08 11.26 -10.86
N VAL A 24 12.30 12.47 -11.40
CA VAL A 24 12.94 12.66 -12.70
C VAL A 24 14.38 12.15 -12.68
N SER A 25 15.14 12.47 -11.62
CA SER A 25 16.53 12.04 -11.49
C SER A 25 16.64 10.51 -11.43
N LEU A 26 15.82 9.86 -10.59
CA LEU A 26 15.77 8.41 -10.50
C LEU A 26 15.34 7.77 -11.82
N ALA A 27 14.29 8.29 -12.46
CA ALA A 27 13.80 7.77 -13.73
C ALA A 27 14.88 7.82 -14.81
N TYR A 28 15.65 8.92 -14.87
CA TYR A 28 16.78 9.06 -15.79
C TYR A 28 17.88 8.03 -15.49
N THR A 29 18.29 7.89 -14.22
CA THR A 29 19.34 6.92 -13.84
C THR A 29 18.93 5.46 -14.03
N LEU A 30 17.64 5.14 -13.91
CA LEU A 30 17.13 3.79 -14.08
C LEU A 30 16.78 3.46 -15.55
N LEU A 31 16.84 4.44 -16.45
CA LEU A 31 16.42 4.29 -17.85
C LEU A 31 17.25 3.21 -18.56
N ASP A 32 18.56 3.19 -18.33
CA ASP A 32 19.47 2.23 -18.96
C ASP A 32 19.22 0.78 -18.49
N THR A 33 18.78 0.61 -17.23
CA THR A 33 18.56 -0.72 -16.62
C THR A 33 17.15 -1.25 -16.82
N PHE A 34 16.13 -0.39 -16.70
CA PHE A 34 14.72 -0.79 -16.66
C PHE A 34 13.90 -0.28 -17.86
N GLY A 35 14.49 0.53 -18.75
CA GLY A 35 13.83 1.05 -19.94
C GLY A 35 12.51 1.75 -19.64
N PHE A 36 11.43 1.30 -20.27
CA PHE A 36 10.09 1.87 -20.08
C PHE A 36 9.51 1.68 -18.67
N LEU A 37 10.01 0.73 -17.87
CA LEU A 37 9.60 0.56 -16.48
C LEU A 37 10.31 1.55 -15.53
N ALA A 38 11.34 2.27 -15.99
CA ALA A 38 12.10 3.17 -15.14
C ALA A 38 11.22 4.28 -14.50
N PRO A 39 10.35 5.00 -15.25
CA PRO A 39 9.50 6.03 -14.66
C PRO A 39 8.54 5.53 -13.55
N PRO A 40 7.75 4.44 -13.73
CA PRO A 40 6.87 3.95 -12.67
C PRO A 40 7.63 3.39 -11.46
N ILE A 41 8.79 2.76 -11.65
CA ILE A 41 9.64 2.30 -10.54
C ILE A 41 10.18 3.50 -9.75
N ALA A 42 10.72 4.51 -10.44
CA ALA A 42 11.21 5.73 -9.82
C ALA A 42 10.09 6.46 -9.04
N TYR A 43 8.86 6.46 -9.56
CA TYR A 43 7.69 7.02 -8.89
C TYR A 43 7.34 6.27 -7.60
N GLY A 44 7.34 4.94 -7.63
CA GLY A 44 7.14 4.12 -6.44
C GLY A 44 8.17 4.43 -5.34
N ILE A 45 9.46 4.44 -5.68
CA ILE A 45 10.55 4.74 -4.74
C ILE A 45 10.40 6.16 -4.16
N THR A 46 10.16 7.15 -5.02
CA THR A 46 10.02 8.54 -4.60
C THR A 46 8.86 8.72 -3.62
N ASN A 47 7.71 8.12 -3.88
CA ASN A 47 6.56 8.22 -3.00
C ASN A 47 6.81 7.60 -1.62
N TRP A 48 7.55 6.48 -1.54
CA TRP A 48 7.96 5.91 -0.26
C TRP A 48 8.91 6.85 0.50
N LEU A 49 9.87 7.47 -0.18
CA LEU A 49 10.78 8.44 0.43
C LEU A 49 10.04 9.66 0.98
N VAL A 50 9.09 10.21 0.21
CA VAL A 50 8.24 11.32 0.65
C VAL A 50 7.37 10.91 1.84
N PHE A 51 6.77 9.73 1.79
CA PHE A 51 5.97 9.18 2.89
C PHE A 51 6.81 9.07 4.19
N ILE A 52 7.99 8.46 4.12
CA ILE A 52 8.89 8.31 5.27
C ILE A 52 9.29 9.68 5.82
N SER A 53 9.63 10.64 4.94
CA SER A 53 10.02 11.99 5.33
C SER A 53 8.89 12.72 6.07
N LEU A 54 7.65 12.59 5.58
CA LEU A 54 6.46 13.17 6.22
C LEU A 54 6.15 12.52 7.56
N VAL A 55 6.27 11.19 7.66
CA VAL A 55 6.07 10.45 8.93
C VAL A 55 7.14 10.86 9.95
N TYR A 56 8.42 10.87 9.55
CA TYR A 56 9.52 11.30 10.41
C TYR A 56 9.31 12.72 10.94
N HIS A 57 8.91 13.65 10.07
CA HIS A 57 8.61 15.00 10.50
C HIS A 57 7.41 15.05 11.45
N THR A 58 6.35 14.28 11.21
CA THR A 58 5.19 14.20 12.11
C THR A 58 5.58 13.68 13.50
N TYR A 59 6.49 12.70 13.58
CA TYR A 59 7.05 12.20 14.82
C TYR A 59 7.79 13.28 15.62
N ARG A 60 8.52 14.18 14.96
CA ARG A 60 9.22 15.31 15.61
C ARG A 60 8.26 16.28 16.32
N PHE A 61 7.02 16.37 15.86
CA PHE A 61 5.96 17.19 16.47
C PHE A 61 5.16 16.44 17.55
N GLY A 62 5.61 15.24 17.96
CA GLY A 62 4.96 14.47 19.03
C GLY A 62 3.75 13.65 18.58
N PHE A 63 3.50 13.55 17.27
CA PHE A 63 2.43 12.72 16.73
C PHE A 63 2.96 11.33 16.40
N TYR A 64 2.62 10.38 17.25
CA TYR A 64 3.04 8.99 17.15
C TYR A 64 1.90 8.10 16.67
N PHE A 65 2.23 6.97 16.04
CA PHE A 65 1.23 5.94 15.76
C PHE A 65 0.64 5.39 17.07
N ASN A 66 -0.70 5.31 17.12
CA ASN A 66 -1.42 4.74 18.25
C ASN A 66 -1.04 3.26 18.47
N SER A 67 -1.09 2.78 19.72
CA SER A 67 -0.88 1.38 20.09
C SER A 67 -1.80 0.43 19.32
N ALA A 68 -3.07 0.81 19.15
CA ALA A 68 -4.04 0.07 18.33
C ALA A 68 -3.57 -0.10 16.88
N PHE A 69 -3.02 0.96 16.28
CA PHE A 69 -2.48 0.91 14.92
C PHE A 69 -1.25 0.00 14.84
N LYS A 70 -0.35 0.08 15.83
CA LYS A 70 0.83 -0.81 15.90
C LYS A 70 0.44 -2.28 16.03
N GLN A 71 -0.63 -2.59 16.75
CA GLN A 71 -1.16 -3.95 16.89
C GLN A 71 -1.90 -4.43 15.63
N ALA A 72 -2.61 -3.53 14.94
CA ALA A 72 -3.34 -3.84 13.71
C ALA A 72 -2.41 -4.05 12.51
N LEU A 73 -1.33 -3.26 12.40
CA LEU A 73 -0.40 -3.27 11.27
C LEU A 73 0.12 -4.69 10.91
N PRO A 74 0.68 -5.49 11.83
CA PRO A 74 1.19 -6.81 11.49
C PRO A 74 0.06 -7.76 11.04
N ARG A 75 -1.14 -7.64 11.61
CA ARG A 75 -2.30 -8.46 11.22
C ARG A 75 -2.78 -8.12 9.81
N ILE A 76 -2.80 -6.84 9.45
CA ILE A 76 -3.11 -6.38 8.08
C ILE A 76 -2.09 -6.94 7.09
N VAL A 77 -0.80 -6.85 7.41
CA VAL A 77 0.29 -7.39 6.57
C VAL A 77 0.14 -8.91 6.39
N LEU A 78 -0.19 -9.64 7.45
CA LEU A 78 -0.45 -11.08 7.38
C LEU A 78 -1.64 -11.41 6.46
N SER A 79 -2.75 -10.66 6.54
CA SER A 79 -3.87 -10.83 5.62
C SER A 79 -3.49 -10.57 4.16
N SER A 80 -2.69 -9.54 3.90
CA SER A 80 -2.18 -9.26 2.55
C SER A 80 -1.26 -10.37 2.05
N CYS A 81 -0.38 -10.91 2.89
CA CYS A 81 0.47 -12.06 2.54
C CYS A 81 -0.37 -13.31 2.22
N PHE A 82 -1.42 -13.59 2.99
CA PHE A 82 -2.31 -14.72 2.74
C PHE A 82 -3.04 -14.57 1.39
N MET A 83 -3.60 -13.39 1.10
CA MET A 83 -4.19 -13.08 -0.19
C MET A 83 -3.19 -13.25 -1.34
N PHE A 84 -1.94 -12.80 -1.16
CA PHE A 84 -0.87 -12.96 -2.16
C PHE A 84 -0.57 -14.43 -2.46
N ILE A 85 -0.47 -15.27 -1.43
CA ILE A 85 -0.26 -16.72 -1.59
C ILE A 85 -1.43 -17.33 -2.36
N LEU A 86 -2.68 -17.01 -2.01
CA LEU A 86 -3.86 -17.48 -2.72
C LEU A 86 -3.86 -17.07 -4.20
N LEU A 87 -3.48 -15.84 -4.51
CA LEU A 87 -3.37 -15.36 -5.89
C LEU A 87 -2.29 -16.13 -6.68
N ILE A 88 -1.12 -16.40 -6.07
CA ILE A 88 -0.07 -17.20 -6.71
C ILE A 88 -0.56 -18.62 -6.99
N LEU A 89 -1.21 -19.25 -6.02
CA LEU A 89 -1.78 -20.60 -6.17
C LEU A 89 -2.83 -20.61 -7.28
N THR A 90 -3.73 -19.63 -7.28
CA THR A 90 -4.75 -19.49 -8.33
C THR A 90 -4.10 -19.35 -9.70
N LYS A 91 -3.07 -18.50 -9.84
CA LYS A 91 -2.27 -18.35 -11.06
C LYS A 91 -1.64 -19.68 -11.51
N SER A 92 -1.09 -20.47 -10.59
CA SER A 92 -0.47 -21.76 -10.94
C SER A 92 -1.47 -22.82 -11.42
N VAL A 93 -2.70 -22.81 -10.91
CA VAL A 93 -3.79 -23.71 -11.32
C VAL A 93 -4.41 -23.25 -12.64
N THR A 94 -4.24 -21.97 -12.99
CA THR A 94 -4.77 -21.44 -14.24
C THR A 94 -3.95 -21.97 -15.42
N PHE A 95 -4.37 -23.11 -15.97
CA PHE A 95 -3.80 -23.67 -17.19
C PHE A 95 -3.89 -22.69 -18.37
N GLN A 96 -3.08 -22.95 -19.40
CA GLN A 96 -2.90 -22.21 -20.65
C GLN A 96 -4.18 -22.13 -21.54
N TYR A 97 -5.37 -21.90 -20.97
CA TYR A 97 -6.65 -21.87 -21.68
C TYR A 97 -7.14 -20.45 -22.04
N PHE A 98 -6.30 -19.44 -21.84
CA PHE A 98 -6.58 -18.07 -22.31
C PHE A 98 -6.19 -17.89 -23.78
N SER A 99 -6.78 -18.71 -24.65
CA SER A 99 -6.66 -18.51 -26.09
C SER A 99 -7.58 -17.37 -26.56
N THR A 100 -8.67 -17.09 -25.84
CA THR A 100 -9.64 -16.02 -26.17
C THR A 100 -9.69 -14.91 -25.13
N GLN A 101 -9.79 -13.67 -25.62
CA GLN A 101 -9.87 -12.46 -24.79
C GLN A 101 -11.06 -12.48 -23.82
N ILE A 102 -12.21 -13.02 -24.24
CA ILE A 102 -13.43 -13.09 -23.43
C ILE A 102 -13.26 -13.97 -22.20
N LEU A 103 -12.66 -15.16 -22.36
CA LEU A 103 -12.39 -16.07 -21.23
C LEU A 103 -11.43 -15.45 -20.22
N THR A 104 -10.43 -14.69 -20.70
CA THR A 104 -9.46 -13.98 -19.84
C THR A 104 -10.14 -12.93 -18.98
N ILE A 105 -11.01 -12.12 -19.59
CA ILE A 105 -11.77 -11.09 -18.87
C ILE A 105 -12.71 -11.74 -17.84
N LEU A 106 -13.44 -12.79 -18.22
CA LEU A 106 -14.35 -13.50 -17.32
C LEU A 106 -13.59 -14.08 -16.11
N TRP A 107 -12.44 -14.71 -16.35
CA TRP A 107 -11.60 -15.26 -15.30
C TRP A 107 -11.06 -14.19 -14.36
N LEU A 108 -10.47 -13.12 -14.88
CA LEU A 108 -9.98 -12.00 -14.07
C LEU A 108 -11.11 -11.39 -13.24
N SER A 109 -12.30 -11.26 -13.83
CA SER A 109 -13.49 -10.77 -13.13
C SER A 109 -13.93 -11.67 -11.98
N MET A 110 -13.62 -12.97 -11.99
CA MET A 110 -13.88 -13.89 -10.87
C MET A 110 -12.75 -13.88 -9.83
N VAL A 111 -11.49 -13.82 -10.27
CA VAL A 111 -10.33 -13.89 -9.37
C VAL A 111 -10.19 -12.63 -8.51
N ILE A 112 -10.46 -11.44 -9.05
CA ILE A 112 -10.36 -10.17 -8.30
C ILE A 112 -11.28 -10.18 -7.05
N PRO A 113 -12.61 -10.43 -7.16
CA PRO A 113 -13.47 -10.46 -5.99
C PRO A 113 -13.15 -11.63 -5.06
N LEU A 114 -12.72 -12.79 -5.57
CA LEU A 114 -12.27 -13.90 -4.73
C LEU A 114 -11.09 -13.51 -3.84
N ALA A 115 -10.09 -12.83 -4.41
CA ALA A 115 -8.95 -12.31 -3.66
C ALA A 115 -9.40 -11.28 -2.60
N GLY A 116 -10.30 -10.36 -2.97
CA GLY A 116 -10.88 -9.39 -2.05
C GLY A 116 -11.60 -10.05 -0.87
N ILE A 117 -12.46 -11.04 -1.14
CA ILE A 117 -13.17 -11.82 -0.11
C ILE A 117 -12.17 -12.52 0.81
N SER A 118 -11.12 -13.13 0.26
CA SER A 118 -10.11 -13.81 1.08
C SER A 118 -9.38 -12.86 2.04
N TYR A 119 -9.08 -11.64 1.58
CA TYR A 119 -8.44 -10.62 2.39
C TYR A 119 -9.35 -10.15 3.54
N PHE A 120 -10.61 -9.80 3.23
CA PHE A 120 -11.56 -9.39 4.26
C PHE A 120 -11.94 -10.51 5.22
N ALA A 121 -12.02 -11.76 4.75
CA ALA A 121 -12.24 -12.92 5.60
C ALA A 121 -11.08 -13.09 6.60
N CYS A 122 -9.84 -12.96 6.15
CA CYS A 122 -8.66 -13.03 7.02
C CYS A 122 -8.64 -11.89 8.05
N LEU A 123 -8.96 -10.65 7.64
CA LEU A 123 -9.07 -9.51 8.55
C LEU A 123 -10.16 -9.72 9.61
N LYS A 124 -11.28 -10.34 9.23
CA LYS A 124 -12.40 -10.63 10.13
C LYS A 124 -11.98 -11.70 11.14
N PHE A 125 -11.31 -12.75 10.67
CA PHE A 125 -10.76 -13.80 11.52
C PHE A 125 -9.72 -13.26 12.52
N LEU A 126 -8.91 -12.28 12.11
CA LEU A 126 -7.94 -11.59 12.96
C LEU A 126 -8.56 -10.54 13.91
N GLY A 127 -9.89 -10.38 13.88
CA GLY A 127 -10.66 -9.51 14.78
C GLY A 127 -10.48 -8.01 14.54
N ILE A 128 -9.84 -7.59 13.45
CA ILE A 128 -9.59 -6.15 13.18
C ILE A 128 -10.88 -5.42 12.78
N LEU A 129 -11.79 -6.15 12.12
CA LEU A 129 -13.09 -5.64 11.69
C LEU A 129 -14.10 -5.53 12.85
N ASP A 130 -13.81 -6.13 14.01
CA ASP A 130 -14.68 -6.02 15.17
C ASP A 130 -14.48 -4.67 15.87
N LYS A 131 -15.59 -3.95 16.08
CA LYS A 131 -15.60 -2.64 16.74
C LYS A 131 -14.94 -2.67 18.12
N ASN A 132 -15.07 -3.78 18.83
CA ASN A 132 -14.55 -3.98 20.18
C ASN A 132 -13.01 -3.96 20.23
N PHE A 133 -12.33 -4.35 19.14
CA PHE A 133 -10.88 -4.31 19.06
C PHE A 133 -10.35 -2.89 19.22
N TRP A 134 -10.99 -1.93 18.55
CA TRP A 134 -10.59 -0.52 18.61
C TRP A 134 -11.01 0.14 19.93
N ILE A 135 -12.23 -0.12 20.42
CA ILE A 135 -12.74 0.51 21.65
C ILE A 135 -11.85 0.19 22.86
N ASN A 136 -11.44 -1.07 23.03
CA ASN A 136 -10.66 -1.51 24.19
C ASN A 136 -9.24 -0.93 24.26
N ASP A 137 -8.69 -0.48 23.14
CA ASP A 137 -7.36 0.13 23.08
C ASP A 137 -7.41 1.67 23.19
N PHE A 138 -8.56 2.31 22.92
CA PHE A 138 -8.74 3.76 23.14
C PHE A 138 -9.13 4.11 24.58
N THR A 139 -9.59 3.13 25.37
CA THR A 139 -9.98 3.30 26.78
C THR A 139 -8.89 2.92 27.79
N LYS A 140 -7.73 2.44 27.31
CA LYS A 140 -6.52 2.18 28.11
C LYS A 140 -5.53 3.34 27.98
#